data_AF-A0A9P0G7I5-F1
#
_entry.id   AF-A0A9P0G7I5-F1
#
_cell.length_a   1.000
_cell.length_b   1.000
_cell.length_c   1.000
_cell.angle_alpha   90.00
_cell.angle_beta   90.00
_cell.angle_gamma   90.00
#
_symmetry.space_group_name_H-M   'P 1'
#
loop_
_entity.id
_entity.type
_entity.pdbx_description
1 polymer ?
#
loop_
_entity_poly.entity_id
_entity_poly.type
_entity_poly.pdbx_seq_one_letter_code
_entity_poly.pdbx_strand_id
1 'polypeptide(L)'
;MLVIRRSSRNFNIKLLRTISISTISALISIYFGIGFLIAQFFNSAIKAVGIGGIFLFFAVCCFISCLFIKFFVIETRGKSLEEIQDILNGKTSSTGSNDGIK
;
A
#
# COMPACT_ATOMS: atom_id res chain seq x y z
N MET A 1 -24.60 32.12 23.13
CA MET A 1 -24.72 31.23 21.94
C MET A 1 -23.39 30.59 21.48
N LEU A 2 -22.21 31.11 21.83
CA LEU A 2 -20.91 30.60 21.33
C LEU A 2 -20.37 29.33 22.03
N VAL A 3 -20.89 28.97 23.21
CA VAL A 3 -20.43 27.80 24.00
C VAL A 3 -20.81 26.47 23.32
N ILE A 4 -21.94 26.43 22.62
CA ILE A 4 -22.43 25.22 21.92
C ILE A 4 -21.53 24.85 20.73
N ARG A 5 -20.96 25.85 20.03
CA ARG A 5 -20.05 25.60 18.91
C ARG A 5 -18.66 25.15 19.37
N ARG A 6 -18.24 25.54 20.58
CA ARG A 6 -16.97 25.07 21.19
C ARG A 6 -17.08 23.62 21.66
N SER A 7 -18.24 23.18 22.14
CA SER A 7 -18.48 21.76 22.47
C SER A 7 -18.44 20.85 21.23
N SER A 8 -19.05 21.28 20.13
CA SER A 8 -19.06 20.53 18.85
C SER A 8 -17.68 20.41 18.18
N ARG A 9 -16.80 21.41 18.30
CA ARG A 9 -15.41 21.32 17.78
C ARG A 9 -14.52 20.37 18.59
N ASN A 10 -14.69 20.33 19.91
CA ASN A 10 -13.98 19.39 20.78
C ASN A 10 -14.43 17.93 20.56
N PHE A 11 -15.71 17.72 20.22
CA PHE A 11 -16.23 16.40 19.88
C PHE A 11 -15.60 15.83 18.61
N ASN A 12 -15.53 16.61 17.52
CA ASN A 12 -14.88 16.19 16.27
C ASN A 12 -13.38 15.90 16.45
N ILE A 13 -12.67 16.66 17.30
CA ILE A 13 -11.24 16.45 17.57
C ILE A 13 -11.00 15.20 18.43
N LYS A 14 -11.84 14.94 19.44
CA LYS A 14 -11.78 13.68 20.21
C LYS A 14 -12.14 12.47 19.32
N LEU A 15 -13.18 12.62 18.50
CA LEU A 15 -13.65 11.60 17.56
C LEU A 15 -12.56 11.24 16.54
N LEU A 16 -11.86 12.23 15.98
CA LEU A 16 -10.76 12.02 15.01
C LEU A 16 -9.57 11.27 15.65
N ARG A 17 -9.25 11.56 16.92
CA ARG A 17 -8.19 10.88 17.67
C ARG A 17 -8.58 9.43 17.97
N THR A 18 -9.80 9.17 18.44
CA THR A 18 -10.26 7.82 18.77
C THR A 18 -10.41 6.92 17.53
N ILE A 19 -10.88 7.47 16.39
CA ILE A 19 -10.99 6.73 15.13
C ILE A 19 -9.63 6.25 14.65
N SER A 20 -8.62 7.13 14.68
CA SER A 20 -7.25 6.76 14.28
C SER A 20 -6.70 5.64 15.17
N ILE A 21 -6.88 5.75 16.49
CA ILE A 21 -6.36 4.77 17.46
C ILE A 21 -7.02 3.40 17.27
N SER A 22 -8.32 3.33 16.99
CA SER A 22 -9.03 2.06 16.79
C SER A 22 -8.63 1.33 15.51
N THR A 23 -8.32 2.04 14.43
CA THR A 23 -7.86 1.39 13.19
C THR A 23 -6.42 0.90 13.34
N ILE A 24 -5.57 1.66 14.04
CA ILE A 24 -4.16 1.29 14.27
C ILE A 24 -4.06 -0.01 15.08
N SER A 25 -4.89 -0.20 16.12
CA SER A 25 -4.86 -1.42 16.92
C SER A 25 -5.25 -2.67 16.13
N ALA A 26 -6.23 -2.56 15.23
CA ALA A 26 -6.62 -3.65 14.34
C ALA A 26 -5.47 -4.07 13.41
N LEU A 27 -4.74 -3.10 12.84
CA LEU A 27 -3.58 -3.37 11.99
C LEU A 27 -2.43 -4.03 12.77
N ILE A 28 -2.15 -3.54 13.98
CA ILE A 28 -1.11 -4.11 14.84
C ILE A 28 -1.41 -5.57 15.17
N SER A 29 -2.67 -5.91 15.44
CA SER A 29 -3.10 -7.26 15.77
C SER A 29 -2.92 -8.22 14.60
N ILE A 30 -3.34 -7.79 13.41
CA ILE A 30 -3.16 -8.55 12.16
C ILE A 30 -1.67 -8.73 11.86
N TYR A 31 -0.86 -7.67 12.00
CA TYR A 31 0.59 -7.73 11.78
C TYR A 31 1.27 -8.72 12.74
N PHE A 32 0.90 -8.68 14.02
CA PHE A 32 1.44 -9.62 15.00
C PHE A 32 1.02 -11.06 14.73
N GLY A 33 -0.24 -11.29 14.31
CA GLY A 33 -0.74 -12.60 13.91
C GLY A 33 0.01 -13.17 12.70
N ILE A 34 0.25 -12.34 11.68
CA ILE A 34 1.06 -12.72 10.51
C ILE A 34 2.50 -13.01 10.92
N GLY A 35 3.10 -12.17 11.77
CA GLY A 35 4.44 -12.38 12.32
C GLY A 35 4.57 -13.69 13.09
N PHE A 36 3.57 -14.04 13.89
CA PHE A 36 3.50 -15.31 14.60
C PHE A 36 3.40 -16.51 13.63
N LEU A 37 2.57 -16.39 12.60
CA LEU A 37 2.42 -17.43 11.59
C LEU A 37 3.73 -17.68 10.83
N ILE A 38 4.43 -16.60 10.47
CA ILE A 38 5.76 -16.66 9.83
C ILE A 38 6.77 -17.34 10.77
N ALA A 39 6.80 -16.97 12.05
CA ALA A 39 7.72 -17.56 13.03
C ALA A 39 7.45 -19.06 13.27
N GLN A 40 6.18 -19.48 13.26
CA GLN A 40 5.79 -20.90 13.36
C GLN A 40 6.20 -21.68 12.11
N PHE A 41 5.96 -21.11 10.93
CA PHE A 41 6.41 -21.70 9.67
C PHE A 41 7.93 -21.82 9.60
N PHE A 42 8.65 -20.80 10.07
CA PHE A 42 10.11 -20.79 10.12
C PHE A 42 10.67 -21.90 11.01
N ASN A 43 10.10 -22.10 12.21
CA ASN A 43 10.49 -23.21 13.09
C ASN A 43 10.25 -24.58 12.44
N SER A 44 9.08 -24.76 11.80
CA SER A 44 8.74 -26.01 11.10
C SER A 44 9.68 -26.26 9.91
N ALA A 45 9.98 -25.21 9.15
CA ALA A 45 10.82 -25.28 7.96
C ALA A 45 12.31 -25.52 8.28
N ILE A 46 12.83 -24.98 9.39
CA ILE A 46 14.17 -25.34 9.90
C ILE A 46 14.22 -26.82 10.25
N LYS A 47 13.20 -27.36 10.91
CA LYS A 47 13.15 -28.80 11.25
C LYS A 47 13.06 -29.69 10.02
N ALA A 48 12.36 -29.26 8.97
CA ALA A 48 12.15 -30.07 7.78
C ALA A 48 13.32 -30.01 6.76
N VAL A 49 13.90 -28.82 6.54
CA VAL A 49 14.82 -28.58 5.41
C VAL A 49 16.20 -28.06 5.87
N GLY A 50 16.34 -27.68 7.14
CA GLY A 50 17.56 -27.08 7.68
C GLY A 50 17.76 -25.62 7.27
N ILE A 51 18.80 -24.97 7.81
CA ILE A 51 19.07 -23.54 7.59
C ILE A 51 19.22 -23.20 6.10
N GLY A 52 19.88 -24.07 5.32
CA GLY A 52 20.11 -23.84 3.89
C GLY A 52 18.83 -23.81 3.04
N GLY A 53 17.84 -24.63 3.40
CA GLY A 53 16.54 -24.67 2.72
C GLY A 53 15.77 -23.37 2.86
N ILE A 54 15.85 -22.72 4.03
CA ILE A 54 15.18 -21.45 4.28
C ILE A 54 15.79 -20.31 3.45
N PHE A 55 17.12 -20.30 3.30
CA PHE A 55 17.81 -19.30 2.49
C PHE A 55 17.44 -19.43 1.02
N LEU A 56 17.37 -20.66 0.50
CA LEU A 56 16.92 -20.89 -0.88
C LEU A 56 15.45 -20.54 -1.09
N PHE A 57 14.57 -20.89 -0.13
CA PHE A 57 13.15 -20.52 -0.22
C PHE A 57 12.96 -19.00 -0.31
N PHE A 58 13.66 -18.25 0.54
CA PHE A 58 13.59 -16.78 0.51
C PHE A 58 14.19 -16.20 -0.78
N ALA A 59 15.31 -16.77 -1.26
CA ALA A 59 15.91 -16.36 -2.53
C ALA A 59 14.97 -16.58 -3.73
N VAL A 60 14.28 -17.72 -3.79
CA VAL A 60 13.28 -18.03 -4.82
C VAL A 60 12.08 -17.08 -4.71
N CYS A 61 11.60 -16.81 -3.49
CA CYS A 61 10.50 -15.87 -3.26
C CYS A 61 10.84 -14.45 -3.73
N CYS A 62 12.05 -13.97 -3.43
CA CYS A 62 12.56 -12.69 -3.94
C CYS A 62 12.66 -12.71 -5.47
N PHE A 63 13.19 -13.77 -6.07
CA PHE A 63 13.31 -13.88 -7.52
C PHE A 63 11.95 -13.86 -8.22
N ILE A 64 10.96 -14.59 -7.70
CA ILE A 64 9.58 -14.57 -8.21
C ILE A 64 8.97 -13.18 -8.07
N SER A 65 9.19 -12.51 -6.93
CA SER A 65 8.71 -11.13 -6.73
C SER A 65 9.33 -10.17 -7.74
N CYS A 66 10.65 -10.26 -7.99
CA CYS A 66 11.31 -9.44 -9.01
C CYS A 66 10.76 -9.69 -10.41
N LEU A 67 10.51 -10.96 -10.78
CA LEU A 67 9.87 -11.30 -12.05
C LEU A 67 8.46 -10.72 -12.12
N PHE A 68 7.67 -10.85 -11.05
CA PHE A 68 6.33 -10.29 -10.98
C PHE A 68 6.34 -8.77 -11.15
N ILE A 69 7.23 -8.05 -10.45
CA ILE A 69 7.40 -6.61 -10.65
C ILE A 69 7.72 -6.32 -12.12
N LYS A 70 8.66 -7.05 -12.73
CA LYS A 70 9.10 -6.76 -14.10
C LYS A 70 8.04 -7.05 -15.17
N PHE A 71 7.13 -8.01 -14.93
CA PHE A 71 6.10 -8.40 -15.90
C PHE A 71 4.72 -7.76 -15.65
N PHE A 72 4.30 -7.63 -14.39
CA PHE A 72 2.97 -7.13 -14.02
C PHE A 72 2.96 -5.65 -13.67
N VAL A 73 4.07 -5.13 -13.14
CA VAL A 73 4.18 -3.70 -12.82
C VAL A 73 4.85 -3.00 -13.99
N ILE A 74 4.05 -2.36 -14.84
CA ILE A 74 4.53 -1.28 -15.71
C ILE A 74 5.31 -0.30 -14.83
N GLU A 75 6.60 -0.11 -15.13
CA GLU A 75 7.53 0.66 -14.31
C GLU A 75 6.93 2.00 -13.90
N THR A 76 6.60 2.14 -12.61
CA THR A 76 6.20 3.40 -11.98
C THR A 76 7.42 4.25 -11.61
N ARG A 77 8.64 3.76 -11.88
CA ARG A 77 9.88 4.51 -11.63
C ARG A 77 10.20 5.38 -12.85
N GLY A 78 9.86 6.66 -12.75
CA GLY A 78 10.33 7.70 -13.68
C GLY A 78 9.25 8.45 -14.44
N LYS A 79 7.97 8.10 -14.30
CA LYS A 79 6.87 8.88 -14.87
C LYS A 79 6.38 9.94 -13.89
N SER A 80 6.21 11.16 -14.38
CA SER A 80 5.53 12.23 -13.63
C SER A 80 4.11 11.77 -13.28
N LEU A 81 3.57 12.20 -12.13
CA LEU A 81 2.16 11.96 -11.77
C LEU A 81 1.20 12.43 -12.88
N GLU A 82 1.58 13.43 -13.68
CA GLU A 82 0.84 13.88 -14.85
C GLU A 82 0.79 12.82 -15.96
N GLU A 83 1.91 12.15 -16.27
CA GLU A 83 1.91 11.09 -17.29
C GLU A 83 1.09 9.87 -16.84
N ILE A 84 1.13 9.54 -15.55
CA ILE A 84 0.32 8.46 -14.99
C ILE A 84 -1.18 8.85 -15.07
N GLN A 85 -1.52 10.11 -14.78
CA GLN A 85 -2.87 10.62 -14.92
C GLN A 85 -3.34 10.70 -16.37
N ASP A 86 -2.48 11.02 -17.33
CA ASP A 86 -2.82 11.07 -18.76
C ASP A 86 -3.03 9.66 -19.36
N ILE A 87 -2.21 8.68 -18.94
CA ILE A 87 -2.38 7.27 -19.32
C ILE A 87 -3.67 6.71 -18.72
N LEU A 88 -4.01 7.06 -17.46
CA LEU A 88 -5.26 6.63 -16.81
C LEU A 88 -6.51 7.37 -17.32
N ASN A 89 -6.41 8.65 -17.69
CA ASN A 89 -7.54 9.43 -18.20
C ASN A 89 -7.85 9.15 -19.67
N GLY A 90 -7.05 8.34 -20.37
CA GLY A 90 -7.37 7.92 -21.73
C GLY A 90 -7.48 9.08 -22.73
N LYS A 91 -6.71 10.16 -22.54
CA LYS A 91 -6.58 11.20 -23.58
C LYS A 91 -5.77 10.62 -24.73
N THR A 92 -6.45 9.88 -25.58
CA THR A 92 -6.10 9.80 -26.99
C THR A 92 -5.93 11.24 -27.47
N SER A 93 -4.71 11.59 -27.86
CA SER A 93 -4.43 12.74 -28.70
C SER A 93 -5.09 12.49 -30.06
N SER A 94 -6.40 12.65 -30.08
CA SER A 94 -7.22 12.68 -31.28
C SER A 94 -8.04 13.95 -31.20
N THR A 95 -7.44 15.00 -31.75
CA THR A 95 -8.16 15.94 -32.60
C THR A 95 -9.35 16.64 -31.94
N GLY A 96 -9.06 17.66 -31.13
CA GLY A 96 -9.99 18.75 -30.83
C GLY A 96 -9.39 20.05 -31.35
N SER A 97 -10.00 20.61 -32.39
CA SER A 97 -9.60 21.80 -33.13
C SER A 97 -9.04 22.92 -32.26
N ASN A 98 -7.88 23.42 -32.69
CA ASN A 98 -7.62 24.86 -32.63
C ASN A 98 -8.74 25.55 -33.43
N ASP A 99 -9.75 26.06 -32.73
CA ASP A 99 -10.54 27.18 -33.23
C ASP A 99 -10.60 28.23 -32.12
N GLY A 100 -10.25 29.46 -32.50
CA GLY A 100 -10.37 30.65 -31.65
C GLY A 100 -9.11 31.06 -30.87
N ILE A 101 -8.31 31.92 -31.51
CA ILE A 101 -7.89 33.27 -31.05
C ILE A 101 -6.43 33.53 -31.48
N LYS A 102 -6.26 34.09 -32.67
CA LYS A 102 -5.71 35.44 -32.92
C LYS A 102 -5.96 35.85 -34.37
#